data_AF-A0A1Q3EF84-F1
#
_entry.id   AF-A0A1Q3EF84-F1
#
_cell.length_a   1.000
_cell.length_b   1.000
_cell.length_c   1.000
_cell.angle_alpha   90.00
_cell.angle_beta   90.00
_cell.angle_gamma   90.00
#
_symmetry.space_group_name_H-M   'P 1'
#
loop_
_entity.id
_entity.type
_entity.pdbx_description
1 polymer ?
#
loop_
_entity_poly.entity_id
_entity_poly.type
_entity_poly.pdbx_seq_one_letter_code
_entity_poly.pdbx_strand_id
1 'polypeptide(L)'
;MFTLLNVFFALALFAGSVFAAPIKIRSETHTINMVNNCGTGTPTLVQNGAVLNSGNSYTATGPFSAGIAYLQTGECGLNGDECTTVEMTLVNPTAPGAGSSTDITLIAP
;
A
#
# COMPACT_ATOMS: atom_id res chain seq x y z
N MET A 1 -10.09 -13.11 56.38
CA MET A 1 -8.82 -12.48 55.91
C MET A 1 -8.36 -13.03 54.56
N PHE A 2 -8.45 -14.35 54.31
CA PHE A 2 -8.06 -14.98 53.02
C PHE A 2 -8.90 -14.58 51.80
N THR A 3 -10.20 -14.31 51.95
CA THR A 3 -11.10 -13.94 50.84
C THR A 3 -10.91 -12.50 50.34
N LEU A 4 -10.56 -11.57 51.23
CA LEU A 4 -10.25 -10.18 50.86
C LEU A 4 -8.93 -10.09 50.06
N LEU A 5 -7.92 -10.87 50.45
CA LEU A 5 -6.61 -10.90 49.77
C LEU A 5 -6.73 -11.33 48.30
N ASN A 6 -7.60 -12.29 47.99
CA ASN A 6 -7.84 -12.77 46.62
C ASN A 6 -8.57 -11.73 45.75
N VAL A 7 -9.48 -10.93 46.35
CA VAL A 7 -10.18 -9.85 45.63
C VAL A 7 -9.22 -8.70 45.31
N PHE A 8 -8.32 -8.35 46.23
CA PHE A 8 -7.28 -7.34 45.97
C PHE A 8 -6.27 -7.81 44.91
N PHE A 9 -5.91 -9.09 44.89
CA PHE A 9 -5.03 -9.65 43.86
C PHE A 9 -5.68 -9.65 42.47
N ALA A 10 -6.98 -9.96 42.39
CA ALA A 10 -7.75 -9.90 41.15
C ALA A 10 -7.93 -8.46 40.62
N LEU A 11 -8.14 -7.49 41.51
CA LEU A 11 -8.23 -6.07 41.13
C LEU A 11 -6.89 -5.51 40.63
N ALA A 12 -5.78 -5.90 41.26
CA ALA A 12 -4.44 -5.47 40.85
C ALA A 12 -4.05 -5.99 39.45
N LEU A 13 -4.45 -7.22 39.11
CA LEU A 13 -4.25 -7.79 37.77
C LEU A 13 -5.08 -7.08 36.70
N PHE A 14 -6.30 -6.64 37.02
CA PHE A 14 -7.17 -5.91 36.09
C PHE A 14 -6.74 -4.43 35.91
N ALA A 15 -6.16 -3.82 36.94
CA ALA A 15 -5.62 -2.45 36.86
C ALA A 15 -4.31 -2.37 36.05
N GLY A 16 -3.55 -3.46 35.95
CA GLY A 16 -2.30 -3.53 35.19
C GLY A 16 -2.47 -3.60 33.66
N SER A 17 -3.62 -4.05 33.16
CA SER A 17 -3.84 -4.25 31.70
C SER A 17 -4.15 -2.97 30.91
N VAL A 18 -4.42 -1.84 31.59
CA VAL A 18 -4.78 -0.57 30.94
C VAL A 18 -3.55 0.24 30.50
N PHE A 19 -2.34 -0.13 30.95
CA PHE A 19 -1.07 0.55 30.62
C PHE A 19 -0.22 -0.17 29.55
N ALA A 20 -0.75 -1.21 28.90
CA ALA A 20 -0.05 -1.81 27.77
C ALA A 20 -0.03 -0.81 26.59
N ALA A 21 1.17 -0.34 26.23
CA ALA A 21 1.35 0.48 25.03
C ALA A 21 0.80 -0.27 23.81
N PRO A 22 0.13 0.41 22.86
CA PRO A 22 -0.38 -0.25 21.66
C PRO A 22 0.78 -0.90 20.90
N ILE A 23 0.67 -2.21 20.67
CA ILE A 23 1.62 -2.95 19.83
C ILE A 23 1.50 -2.35 18.43
N LYS A 24 2.52 -1.61 17.99
CA LYS A 24 2.60 -1.14 16.60
C LYS A 24 2.89 -2.36 15.72
N ILE A 25 1.84 -2.95 15.14
CA ILE A 25 2.00 -3.89 14.03
C ILE A 25 2.62 -3.08 12.89
N ARG A 26 3.86 -3.41 12.50
CA ARG A 26 4.45 -2.86 11.27
C ARG A 26 3.75 -3.51 10.09
N SER A 27 2.61 -2.93 9.70
CA SER A 27 1.99 -3.27 8.43
C SER A 27 2.92 -2.84 7.31
N GLU A 28 3.00 -3.67 6.28
CA GLU A 28 3.58 -3.28 5.00
C GLU A 28 2.85 -2.05 4.45
N THR A 29 3.61 -1.11 3.89
CA THR A 29 3.08 0.10 3.27
C THR A 29 3.95 0.48 2.09
N HIS A 30 3.32 0.85 0.98
CA HIS A 30 4.01 1.33 -0.22
C HIS A 30 3.44 2.66 -0.64
N THR A 31 4.30 3.64 -0.90
CA THR A 31 3.90 4.95 -1.42
C THR A 31 4.39 5.09 -2.85
N ILE A 32 3.45 5.26 -3.77
CA ILE A 32 3.67 5.49 -5.19
C ILE A 32 3.52 6.99 -5.43
N ASN A 33 4.63 7.66 -5.76
CA ASN A 33 4.64 9.08 -6.10
C ASN A 33 4.90 9.26 -7.60
N MET A 34 3.88 9.70 -8.32
CA MET A 34 3.91 9.99 -9.74
C MET A 34 4.11 11.49 -9.94
N VAL A 35 5.21 11.85 -10.63
CA VAL A 35 5.56 13.24 -10.89
C VAL A 35 5.40 13.53 -12.38
N ASN A 36 4.45 14.39 -12.73
CA ASN A 36 4.28 14.86 -14.10
C ASN A 36 5.14 16.12 -14.34
N ASN A 37 6.26 15.95 -15.04
CA ASN A 37 7.15 17.05 -15.45
C ASN A 37 6.83 17.60 -16.85
N CYS A 38 5.81 17.08 -17.55
CA CYS A 38 5.44 17.50 -18.90
C CYS A 38 4.58 18.76 -18.91
N GLY A 39 3.91 19.08 -17.80
CA GLY A 39 2.98 20.21 -17.70
C GLY A 39 1.60 19.96 -18.32
N THR A 40 1.38 18.79 -18.92
CA THR A 40 0.11 18.34 -19.48
C THR A 40 -0.12 16.86 -19.18
N GLY A 41 -1.38 16.41 -19.25
CA GLY A 41 -1.77 15.04 -18.91
C GLY A 41 -1.95 14.81 -17.40
N THR A 42 -2.52 13.66 -17.05
CA THR A 42 -2.85 13.30 -15.67
C THR A 42 -2.23 11.95 -15.30
N PRO A 43 -1.32 11.90 -14.31
CA PRO A 43 -0.85 10.63 -13.78
C PRO A 43 -2.03 9.80 -13.29
N THR A 44 -2.10 8.57 -13.78
CA THR A 44 -3.20 7.66 -13.48
C THR A 44 -2.61 6.35 -12.99
N LEU A 45 -3.08 5.89 -11.83
CA LEU A 45 -2.74 4.59 -11.25
C LEU A 45 -3.98 3.71 -11.27
N VAL A 46 -3.83 2.54 -11.85
CA VAL A 46 -4.87 1.52 -11.99
C VAL A 46 -4.40 0.26 -11.28
N GLN A 47 -5.35 -0.44 -10.67
CA GLN A 47 -5.13 -1.78 -10.14
C GLN A 47 -6.37 -2.61 -10.43
N ASN A 48 -6.17 -3.83 -10.92
CA ASN A 48 -7.26 -4.79 -11.16
C ASN A 48 -8.41 -4.19 -11.99
N GLY A 49 -8.09 -3.40 -13.01
CA GLY A 49 -9.06 -2.74 -13.90
C GLY A 49 -9.85 -1.59 -13.28
N ALA A 50 -9.42 -1.05 -12.13
CA ALA A 50 -10.04 0.11 -11.51
C ALA A 50 -9.01 1.24 -11.31
N VAL A 51 -9.42 2.47 -11.62
CA VAL A 51 -8.62 3.66 -11.31
C VAL A 51 -8.59 3.84 -9.80
N LEU A 52 -7.40 3.73 -9.21
CA LEU A 52 -7.17 3.95 -7.78
C LEU A 52 -6.78 5.39 -7.46
N ASN A 53 -6.09 6.04 -8.39
CA ASN A 53 -5.64 7.41 -8.22
C ASN A 53 -5.52 8.12 -9.57
N SER A 54 -5.95 9.38 -9.60
CA SER A 54 -5.76 10.30 -10.72
C SER A 54 -5.07 11.55 -10.17
N GLY A 55 -3.78 11.44 -9.88
CA GLY A 55 -3.03 12.43 -9.13
C GLY A 55 -1.64 11.97 -8.73
N ASN A 56 -1.00 12.73 -7.84
CA ASN A 56 0.45 12.63 -7.67
C ASN A 56 0.90 11.52 -6.72
N SER A 57 0.11 11.13 -5.70
CA SER A 57 0.58 10.15 -4.72
C SER A 57 -0.52 9.22 -4.23
N TYR A 58 -0.20 7.94 -4.11
CA TYR A 58 -1.06 6.88 -3.56
C TYR A 58 -0.28 6.06 -2.53
N THR A 59 -0.90 5.75 -1.39
CA THR A 59 -0.31 4.86 -0.37
C THR A 59 -1.15 3.61 -0.23
N ALA A 60 -0.58 2.46 -0.57
CA ALA A 60 -1.14 1.15 -0.27
C ALA A 60 -0.84 0.76 1.18
N THR A 61 -1.84 0.24 1.89
CA THR A 61 -1.66 -0.43 3.19
C THR A 61 -1.71 -1.94 2.95
N GLY A 62 -0.54 -2.57 2.91
CA GLY A 62 -0.35 -3.97 2.53
C GLY A 62 0.38 -4.15 1.19
N PRO A 63 0.53 -5.41 0.74
CA PRO A 63 1.11 -5.72 -0.57
C PRO A 63 0.28 -5.11 -1.69
N PHE A 64 0.94 -4.63 -2.74
CA PHE A 64 0.33 -4.02 -3.92
C PHE A 64 0.78 -4.80 -5.15
N SER A 65 -0.14 -5.37 -5.93
CA SER A 65 0.19 -6.17 -7.11
C SER A 65 -0.73 -5.81 -8.26
N ALA A 66 -0.31 -6.16 -9.49
CA ALA A 66 -1.04 -5.82 -10.72
C ALA A 66 -1.36 -4.32 -10.82
N GLY A 67 -0.40 -3.49 -10.40
CA GLY A 67 -0.50 -2.04 -10.52
C GLY A 67 0.04 -1.57 -11.85
N ILE A 68 -0.68 -0.66 -12.49
CA ILE A 68 -0.26 -0.02 -13.73
C ILE A 68 -0.36 1.49 -13.54
N ALA A 69 0.74 2.20 -13.77
CA ALA A 69 0.75 3.66 -13.81
C ALA A 69 1.06 4.16 -15.22
N TYR A 70 0.38 5.20 -15.66
CA TYR A 70 0.61 5.84 -16.94
C TYR A 70 0.23 7.32 -16.89
N LEU A 71 0.69 8.10 -17.88
CA LEU A 71 0.29 9.49 -18.05
C LEU A 71 -0.89 9.55 -19.02
N GLN A 72 -2.10 9.77 -18.51
CA GLN A 72 -3.28 9.91 -19.35
C GLN A 72 -3.24 11.25 -20.10
N THR A 73 -3.25 11.19 -21.43
CA THR A 73 -3.22 12.36 -22.32
C THR A 73 -4.48 12.50 -23.18
N GLY A 74 -5.40 11.53 -23.12
CA GLY A 74 -6.66 11.47 -23.86
C GLY A 74 -6.85 10.17 -24.63
N GLU A 75 -5.75 9.56 -25.09
CA GLU A 75 -5.76 8.40 -25.97
C GLU A 75 -5.52 7.07 -25.23
N CYS A 76 -4.98 7.11 -24.01
CA CYS A 76 -4.64 5.88 -23.29
C CYS A 76 -5.90 5.12 -22.87
N GLY A 77 -5.91 3.81 -23.08
CA GLY A 77 -6.94 2.93 -22.54
C GLY A 77 -6.96 2.86 -21.02
N LEU A 78 -7.91 2.11 -20.46
CA LEU A 78 -8.07 1.99 -19.01
C LEU A 78 -6.83 1.39 -18.35
N ASN A 79 -6.16 0.44 -18.99
CA ASN A 79 -4.94 -0.15 -18.44
C ASN A 79 -3.68 0.54 -18.98
N GLY A 80 -3.82 1.75 -19.54
CA GLY A 80 -2.71 2.41 -20.23
C GLY A 80 -2.45 1.85 -21.63
N ASP A 81 -3.43 1.17 -22.22
CA ASP A 81 -3.37 0.68 -23.60
C ASP A 81 -2.95 1.82 -24.54
N GLU A 82 -2.10 1.50 -25.52
CA GLU A 82 -1.55 2.46 -26.49
C GLU A 82 -0.63 3.55 -25.88
N CYS A 83 -0.24 3.40 -24.61
CA CYS A 83 0.65 4.32 -23.90
C CYS A 83 1.84 3.60 -23.25
N THR A 84 2.90 4.34 -22.93
CA THR A 84 3.96 3.82 -22.05
C THR A 84 3.39 3.60 -20.66
N THR A 85 3.58 2.40 -20.12
CA THR A 85 3.14 2.06 -18.77
C THR A 85 4.32 1.75 -17.86
N VAL A 86 4.10 1.93 -16.56
CA VAL A 86 4.95 1.44 -15.49
C VAL A 86 4.16 0.36 -14.77
N GLU A 87 4.63 -0.88 -14.85
CA GLU A 87 4.01 -2.02 -14.20
C GLU A 87 4.69 -2.28 -12.86
N MET A 88 3.92 -2.64 -11.83
CA MET A 88 4.48 -2.81 -10.50
C MET A 88 3.81 -3.90 -9.66
N THR A 89 4.68 -4.61 -8.97
CA THR A 89 4.35 -5.44 -7.81
C THR A 89 5.22 -4.95 -6.66
N LEU A 90 4.61 -4.42 -5.60
CA LEU A 90 5.28 -3.90 -4.41
C LEU A 90 4.92 -4.80 -3.23
N VAL A 91 5.88 -5.65 -2.85
CA VAL A 91 5.69 -6.68 -1.82
C VAL A 91 6.94 -6.81 -0.95
N ASN A 92 6.76 -7.13 0.34
CA ASN A 92 7.86 -7.57 1.18
C ASN A 92 8.43 -8.90 0.65
N PRO A 93 9.76 -9.03 0.49
CA PRO A 93 10.36 -10.25 -0.04
C PRO A 93 10.14 -11.43 0.92
N THR A 94 9.69 -12.56 0.38
CA THR A 94 9.55 -13.83 1.11
C THR A 94 10.73 -14.78 0.86
N ALA A 95 11.53 -14.52 -0.17
CA ALA A 95 12.75 -15.21 -0.55
C ALA A 95 13.68 -14.25 -1.32
N PRO A 96 14.99 -14.57 -1.47
CA PRO A 96 15.87 -13.80 -2.34
C PRO A 96 15.29 -13.65 -3.76
N GLY A 97 15.15 -12.42 -4.23
CA GLY A 97 14.59 -12.11 -5.56
C GLY A 97 13.07 -12.10 -5.67
N ALA A 98 12.32 -12.39 -4.59
CA ALA A 98 10.85 -12.43 -4.58
C ALA A 98 10.21 -11.17 -3.96
N GLY A 99 10.90 -10.03 -4.03
CA GLY A 99 10.42 -8.75 -3.49
C GLY A 99 9.69 -7.91 -4.54
N SER A 100 9.60 -6.62 -4.26
CA SER A 100 9.05 -5.65 -5.22
C SER A 100 9.78 -5.67 -6.56
N SER A 101 9.02 -5.51 -7.64
CA SER A 101 9.50 -5.30 -9.00
C SER A 101 8.70 -4.20 -9.66
N THR A 102 9.39 -3.38 -10.44
CA THR A 102 8.81 -2.39 -11.33
C THR A 102 9.58 -2.39 -12.63
N ASP A 103 8.85 -2.29 -13.73
CA ASP A 103 9.40 -2.15 -15.06
C ASP A 103 8.60 -1.14 -15.88
N ILE A 104 9.17 -0.74 -17.00
CA ILE A 104 8.56 0.16 -17.97
C ILE A 104 8.35 -0.66 -19.23
N THR A 105 7.13 -0.65 -19.75
CA THR A 105 6.80 -1.37 -20.98
C THR A 105 6.15 -0.45 -22.02
N LEU A 106 6.42 -0.79 -23.28
CA LEU A 106 5.77 -0.24 -24.47
C LEU A 106 4.92 -1.30 -25.17
N ILE A 107 4.86 -2.50 -24.60
CA ILE A 107 4.01 -3.58 -25.06
C ILE A 107 2.66 -3.36 -24.38
N ALA A 108 1.57 -3.46 -25.16
CA ALA A 108 0.22 -3.32 -24.63
C ALA A 108 -0.04 -4.35 -23.51
N PRO A 109 -0.71 -3.94 -22.41
CA PRO A 109 -1.00 -4.80 -21.25
C PRO A 109 -2.06 -5.87 -21.50
#